data_AF-A0A7V4ZFV0-F1
#
_entry.id   AF-A0A7V4ZFV0-F1
#
_cell.length_a   1.000
_cell.length_b   1.000
_cell.length_c   1.000
_cell.angle_alpha   90.00
_cell.angle_beta   90.00
_cell.angle_gamma   90.00
#
_symmetry.space_group_name_H-M   'P 1'
#
loop_
_entity.id
_entity.type
_entity.pdbx_description
1 polymer ?
#
loop_
_entity_poly.entity_id
_entity_poly.type
_entity_poly.pdbx_seq_one_letter_code
_entity_poly.pdbx_strand_id
1 'polypeptide(L)'
;MDEQDLSTEEMERDFFQGAEVVKVEVAVLRETLEEAKRVFAANGWSEEEGLRIALTLGMGKLKAEQALSDESLAPLDTPGGLSDRLMQLDSLYAVMKYRAFHLMKDNQTLEIQNAALRNTIHALEGHIQRLNEEIAALKGGRGGGALRRIPGVVEPAPTTLRGIAAGQKPVGLVRRILRRLGVGRSDEGT
;
A
#
# COMPACT_ATOMS: atom_id res chain seq x y z
N MET A 1 34.01 -8.14 -4.37
CA MET A 1 32.83 -7.79 -5.17
C MET A 1 32.03 -6.89 -4.28
N ASP A 2 32.16 -5.59 -4.48
CA ASP A 2 31.43 -4.59 -3.70
C ASP A 2 29.99 -4.58 -4.23
N GLU A 3 29.06 -5.06 -3.42
CA GLU A 3 27.63 -4.81 -3.60
C GLU A 3 27.41 -3.31 -3.41
N GLN A 4 27.50 -2.56 -4.51
CA GLN A 4 26.99 -1.20 -4.56
C GLN A 4 25.47 -1.31 -4.61
N ASP A 5 24.82 -1.02 -3.48
CA ASP A 5 23.40 -0.68 -3.44
C ASP A 5 23.21 0.54 -4.35
N LEU A 6 22.81 0.29 -5.60
CA LEU A 6 22.41 1.33 -6.54
C LEU A 6 21.30 2.14 -5.88
N SER A 7 21.52 3.45 -5.76
CA SER A 7 20.52 4.37 -5.22
C SER A 7 19.21 4.23 -5.99
N THR A 8 18.07 4.31 -5.29
CA THR A 8 16.71 4.29 -5.86
C THR A 8 16.59 5.26 -7.05
N GLU A 9 17.25 6.42 -6.97
CA GLU A 9 17.27 7.44 -8.01
C GLU A 9 18.06 7.01 -9.27
N GLU A 10 19.10 6.21 -9.11
CA GLU A 10 19.91 5.69 -10.22
C GLU A 10 19.19 4.56 -10.95
N MET A 11 18.47 3.69 -10.23
CA MET A 11 17.59 2.69 -10.85
C MET A 11 16.45 3.35 -11.62
N GLU A 12 15.80 4.38 -11.07
CA GLU A 12 14.69 5.06 -11.75
C GLU A 12 15.15 5.71 -13.08
N ARG A 13 16.32 6.35 -13.07
CA ARG A 13 16.89 7.01 -14.24
C ARG A 13 17.24 6.03 -15.36
N ASP A 14 17.74 4.85 -15.04
CA ASP A 14 18.16 3.88 -16.05
C ASP A 14 16.98 3.03 -16.55
N PHE A 15 15.99 2.75 -15.71
CA PHE A 15 14.82 1.95 -16.13
C PHE A 15 13.76 2.76 -16.87
N PHE A 16 13.54 4.04 -16.55
CA PHE A 16 12.38 4.81 -17.04
C PHE A 16 12.74 5.95 -18.00
N GLN A 17 13.96 5.99 -18.55
CA GLN A 17 14.38 7.01 -19.52
C GLN A 17 13.37 7.13 -20.68
N GLY A 18 12.65 8.26 -20.74
CA GLY A 18 11.67 8.59 -21.78
C GLY A 18 10.24 8.06 -21.57
N ALA A 19 9.91 7.46 -20.41
CA ALA A 19 8.56 6.99 -20.15
C ALA A 19 7.63 8.15 -19.76
N GLU A 20 6.72 8.53 -20.66
CA GLU A 20 5.66 9.51 -20.40
C GLU A 20 4.35 8.82 -19.97
N VAL A 21 3.71 9.33 -18.91
CA VAL A 21 2.38 8.85 -18.50
C VAL A 21 1.32 9.58 -19.30
N VAL A 22 0.65 8.85 -20.18
CA VAL A 22 -0.46 9.37 -21.01
C VAL A 22 -1.79 8.84 -20.49
N LYS A 23 -2.80 9.71 -20.39
CA LYS A 23 -4.18 9.32 -20.06
C LYS A 23 -4.96 9.07 -21.35
N VAL A 24 -5.56 7.89 -21.47
CA VAL A 24 -6.40 7.50 -22.60
C VAL A 24 -7.83 7.29 -22.10
N GLU A 25 -8.80 7.92 -22.78
CA GLU A 25 -10.24 7.75 -22.50
C GLU A 25 -10.92 7.12 -23.72
N VAL A 26 -11.59 5.99 -23.52
CA VAL A 26 -12.29 5.26 -24.60
C VAL A 26 -13.69 4.91 -24.10
N ALA A 27 -14.70 5.25 -24.90
CA ALA A 27 -16.06 4.80 -24.66
C ALA A 27 -16.18 3.32 -25.07
N VAL A 28 -16.62 2.48 -24.13
CA VAL A 28 -16.85 1.05 -24.34
C VAL A 28 -18.28 0.70 -23.97
N LEU A 29 -18.80 -0.39 -24.57
CA LEU A 29 -20.06 -0.97 -24.14
C LEU A 29 -19.94 -1.46 -22.70
N ARG A 30 -21.03 -1.31 -21.94
CA ARG A 30 -21.07 -1.70 -20.53
C ARG A 30 -20.79 -3.19 -20.37
N GLU A 31 -21.36 -4.00 -21.25
CA GLU A 31 -21.26 -5.45 -21.27
C GLU A 31 -19.80 -5.90 -21.41
N THR A 32 -19.06 -5.25 -22.32
CA THR A 32 -17.63 -5.50 -22.55
C THR A 32 -16.80 -5.17 -21.30
N LEU A 33 -17.11 -4.05 -20.64
CA LEU A 33 -16.41 -3.67 -19.42
C LEU A 33 -16.70 -4.65 -18.26
N GLU A 34 -17.95 -5.09 -18.11
CA GLU A 34 -18.33 -6.08 -17.08
C GLU A 34 -17.73 -7.47 -17.34
N GLU A 35 -17.59 -7.87 -18.60
CA GLU A 35 -16.86 -9.09 -18.97
C GLU A 35 -15.38 -8.99 -18.63
N ALA A 36 -14.72 -7.89 -18.99
CA ALA A 36 -13.33 -7.64 -18.64
C ALA A 36 -13.11 -7.67 -17.12
N LYS A 37 -13.99 -7.02 -16.35
CA LYS A 37 -13.94 -7.03 -14.87
C LYS A 37 -14.06 -8.43 -14.27
N ARG A 38 -14.89 -9.30 -14.86
CA ARG A 38 -15.00 -10.71 -14.43
C ARG A 38 -13.69 -11.46 -14.65
N VAL A 39 -13.03 -11.25 -15.79
CA VAL A 39 -11.71 -11.84 -16.07
C VAL A 39 -10.67 -11.32 -15.07
N PHE A 40 -10.66 -10.01 -14.78
CA PHE A 40 -9.71 -9.42 -13.83
C PHE A 40 -9.91 -9.99 -12.42
N ALA A 41 -11.16 -10.05 -11.95
CA ALA A 41 -11.50 -10.59 -10.64
C ALA A 41 -11.13 -12.07 -10.51
N ALA A 42 -11.36 -12.88 -11.56
CA ALA A 42 -10.99 -14.29 -11.57
C ALA A 42 -9.48 -14.52 -11.43
N ASN A 43 -8.66 -13.57 -11.88
CA ASN A 43 -7.20 -13.61 -11.76
C ASN A 43 -6.67 -12.83 -10.55
N GLY A 44 -7.54 -12.24 -9.73
CA GLY A 44 -7.15 -11.44 -8.56
C GLY A 44 -6.50 -10.10 -8.92
N TRP A 45 -6.72 -9.57 -10.12
CA TRP A 45 -6.17 -8.29 -10.56
C TRP A 45 -7.07 -7.12 -10.19
N SER A 46 -6.45 -5.98 -9.90
CA SER A 46 -7.17 -4.70 -9.84
C SER A 46 -7.66 -4.27 -11.23
N GLU A 47 -8.65 -3.38 -11.31
CA GLU A 47 -9.18 -2.89 -12.59
C GLU A 47 -8.10 -2.21 -13.43
N GLU A 48 -7.25 -1.37 -12.82
CA GLU A 48 -6.14 -0.72 -13.51
C GLU A 48 -5.09 -1.71 -14.02
N GLU A 49 -4.74 -2.72 -13.21
CA GLU A 49 -3.78 -3.75 -13.60
C GLU A 49 -4.32 -4.60 -14.74
N GLY A 50 -5.58 -5.04 -14.63
CA GLY A 50 -6.27 -5.80 -15.67
C GLY A 50 -6.32 -5.06 -17.00
N LEU A 51 -6.65 -3.77 -16.99
CA LEU A 51 -6.67 -2.94 -18.20
C LEU A 51 -5.28 -2.80 -18.83
N ARG A 52 -4.23 -2.57 -18.03
CA ARG A 52 -2.83 -2.51 -18.55
C ARG A 52 -2.39 -3.83 -19.16
N ILE A 53 -2.70 -4.94 -18.51
CA ILE A 53 -2.39 -6.28 -19.02
C ILE A 53 -3.14 -6.52 -20.34
N ALA A 54 -4.44 -6.23 -20.38
CA ALA A 54 -5.26 -6.39 -21.59
C ALA A 54 -4.70 -5.56 -22.77
N LEU A 55 -4.33 -4.30 -22.53
CA LEU A 55 -3.72 -3.44 -23.55
C LEU A 55 -2.37 -3.97 -24.01
N THR A 56 -1.51 -4.41 -23.09
CA THR A 56 -0.16 -4.91 -23.41
C THR A 56 -0.23 -6.22 -24.21
N LEU A 57 -1.11 -7.15 -23.80
CA LEU A 57 -1.34 -8.40 -24.52
C LEU A 57 -1.97 -8.16 -25.90
N GLY A 58 -2.95 -7.26 -25.99
CA GLY A 58 -3.56 -6.86 -27.26
C GLY A 58 -2.53 -6.25 -28.21
N MET A 59 -1.68 -5.35 -27.72
CA MET A 59 -0.59 -4.77 -28.50
C MET A 59 0.43 -5.81 -28.96
N GLY A 60 0.78 -6.75 -28.09
CA GLY A 60 1.61 -7.89 -28.48
C GLY A 60 0.97 -8.63 -29.65
N LYS A 61 -0.26 -9.11 -29.48
CA LYS A 61 -0.96 -9.88 -30.52
C LYS A 61 -1.00 -9.14 -31.87
N LEU A 62 -1.32 -7.86 -31.87
CA LEU A 62 -1.33 -7.04 -33.09
C LEU A 62 0.04 -6.94 -33.76
N LYS A 63 1.13 -6.79 -32.98
CA LYS A 63 2.50 -6.80 -33.50
C LYS A 63 2.87 -8.15 -34.12
N ALA A 64 2.48 -9.27 -33.48
CA ALA A 64 2.71 -10.61 -34.04
C ALA A 64 1.95 -10.80 -35.36
N GLU A 65 0.68 -10.39 -35.41
CA GLU A 65 -0.12 -10.44 -36.64
C GLU A 65 0.51 -9.60 -37.76
N GLN A 66 1.01 -8.40 -37.43
CA GLN A 66 1.70 -7.54 -38.38
C GLN A 66 3.00 -8.17 -38.91
N ALA A 67 3.83 -8.73 -38.03
CA ALA A 67 5.06 -9.41 -38.41
C ALA A 67 4.80 -10.61 -39.33
N LEU A 68 3.74 -11.37 -39.07
CA LEU A 68 3.31 -12.49 -39.93
C LEU A 68 2.76 -12.01 -41.29
N SER A 69 2.24 -10.78 -41.37
CA SER A 69 1.73 -10.21 -42.62
C SER A 69 2.78 -9.57 -43.52
N ASP A 70 3.95 -9.19 -42.96
CA ASP A 70 5.02 -8.47 -43.66
C ASP A 70 6.09 -9.39 -44.32
N GLU A 71 6.01 -10.72 -44.19
CA GLU A 71 6.96 -11.69 -44.79
C GLU A 71 6.25 -12.57 -45.85
N SER A 72 6.57 -12.64 -47.15
CA SER A 72 7.78 -12.36 -47.95
C SER A 72 9.07 -13.06 -47.54
N LEU A 73 9.12 -13.76 -46.42
CA LEU A 73 10.26 -14.61 -46.05
C LEU A 73 9.76 -16.01 -45.77
N ALA A 74 10.04 -16.87 -46.74
CA ALA A 74 9.72 -18.28 -46.74
C ALA A 74 10.66 -19.06 -45.78
N PRO A 75 10.43 -20.37 -45.64
CA PRO A 75 10.22 -21.06 -44.38
C PRO A 75 11.50 -21.32 -43.59
N LEU A 76 11.45 -21.11 -42.28
CA LEU A 76 12.34 -21.76 -41.32
C LEU A 76 11.46 -22.55 -40.36
N ASP A 77 11.75 -23.85 -40.29
CA ASP A 77 10.96 -24.89 -39.63
C ASP A 77 10.40 -24.44 -38.26
N THR A 78 9.08 -24.24 -38.25
CA THR A 78 8.17 -23.89 -37.14
C THR A 78 8.49 -22.63 -36.31
N PRO A 79 8.10 -21.42 -36.79
CA PRO A 79 8.42 -20.15 -36.15
C PRO A 79 7.21 -19.43 -35.53
N GLY A 80 6.35 -20.14 -34.77
CA GLY A 80 5.29 -19.50 -33.96
C GLY A 80 5.68 -19.33 -32.49
N GLY A 81 6.27 -20.38 -31.90
CA GLY A 81 6.51 -20.44 -30.46
C GLY A 81 7.59 -19.51 -29.93
N LEU A 82 8.60 -19.12 -30.73
CA LEU A 82 9.68 -18.25 -30.24
C LEU A 82 9.24 -16.79 -30.17
N SER A 83 8.53 -16.30 -31.20
CA SER A 83 7.95 -14.95 -31.24
C SER A 83 6.88 -14.78 -30.16
N ASP A 84 5.96 -15.75 -30.05
CA ASP A 84 4.92 -15.74 -29.02
C ASP A 84 5.52 -15.76 -27.60
N ARG A 85 6.61 -16.50 -27.39
CA ARG A 85 7.28 -16.57 -26.09
C ARG A 85 8.08 -15.30 -25.76
N LEU A 86 8.68 -14.66 -26.76
CA LEU A 86 9.30 -13.34 -26.62
C LEU A 86 8.25 -12.29 -26.22
N MET A 87 7.09 -12.30 -26.87
CA MET A 87 6.00 -11.39 -26.52
C MET A 87 5.41 -11.66 -25.13
N GLN A 88 5.25 -12.94 -24.75
CA GLN A 88 4.84 -13.28 -23.38
C GLN A 88 5.85 -12.76 -22.36
N LEU A 89 7.15 -12.92 -22.62
CA LEU A 89 8.21 -12.37 -21.76
C LEU A 89 8.17 -10.84 -21.70
N ASP A 90 7.96 -10.14 -22.82
CA ASP A 90 7.86 -8.68 -22.85
C ASP A 90 6.65 -8.18 -22.05
N SER A 91 5.50 -8.85 -22.18
CA SER A 91 4.30 -8.49 -21.41
C SER A 91 4.49 -8.73 -19.91
N LEU A 92 5.13 -9.84 -19.53
CA LEU A 92 5.44 -10.17 -18.14
C LEU A 92 6.47 -9.20 -17.56
N TYR A 93 7.48 -8.83 -18.36
CA TYR A 93 8.48 -7.83 -18.00
C TYR A 93 7.84 -6.45 -17.78
N ALA A 94 6.91 -6.03 -18.64
CA ALA A 94 6.19 -4.77 -18.46
C ALA A 94 5.36 -4.74 -17.16
N VAL A 95 4.68 -5.85 -16.83
CA VAL A 95 3.94 -6.00 -15.57
C VAL A 95 4.88 -5.98 -14.36
N MET A 96 6.01 -6.71 -14.43
CA MET A 96 6.99 -6.72 -13.35
C MET A 96 7.61 -5.34 -13.12
N LYS A 97 7.97 -4.63 -14.19
CA LYS A 97 8.49 -3.26 -14.12
C LYS A 97 7.50 -2.30 -13.47
N TYR A 98 6.22 -2.41 -13.81
CA TYR A 98 5.17 -1.62 -13.17
C TYR A 98 4.98 -1.96 -11.69
N ARG A 99 5.02 -3.24 -11.32
CA ARG A 99 4.96 -3.66 -9.90
C ARG A 99 6.18 -3.17 -9.11
N ALA A 100 7.38 -3.23 -9.69
CA ALA A 100 8.59 -2.72 -9.07
C ALA A 100 8.49 -1.21 -8.80
N PHE A 101 7.96 -0.44 -9.76
CA PHE A 101 7.71 0.99 -9.58
C PHE A 101 6.78 1.29 -8.39
N HIS A 102 5.67 0.56 -8.26
CA HIS A 102 4.77 0.74 -7.11
C HIS A 102 5.42 0.36 -5.79
N LEU A 103 6.17 -0.75 -5.75
CA LEU A 103 6.90 -1.15 -4.55
C LEU A 103 7.93 -0.10 -4.13
N MET A 104 8.64 0.52 -5.08
CA MET A 104 9.59 1.61 -4.79
C MET A 104 8.86 2.84 -4.24
N LYS A 105 7.75 3.24 -4.86
CA LYS A 105 6.94 4.38 -4.39
C LYS A 105 6.32 4.15 -3.01
N ASP A 106 5.85 2.94 -2.74
CA ASP A 106 5.30 2.56 -1.45
C ASP A 106 6.41 2.57 -0.39
N ASN A 107 7.60 2.06 -0.70
CA ASN A 107 8.75 2.11 0.19
C ASN A 107 9.14 3.56 0.52
N GLN A 108 9.26 4.42 -0.49
CA GLN A 108 9.53 5.85 -0.30
C GLN A 108 8.48 6.52 0.59
N THR A 109 7.19 6.18 0.41
CA THR A 109 6.11 6.68 1.25
C THR A 109 6.25 6.22 2.70
N LEU A 110 6.60 4.94 2.91
CA LEU A 110 6.85 4.38 4.24
C LEU A 110 8.07 5.02 4.90
N GLU A 111 9.14 5.30 4.17
CA GLU A 111 10.31 6.00 4.68
C GLU A 111 9.96 7.41 5.18
N ILE A 112 9.19 8.17 4.39
CA ILE A 112 8.71 9.51 4.77
C ILE A 112 7.86 9.42 6.05
N GLN A 113 6.93 8.45 6.12
CA GLN A 113 6.11 8.25 7.31
C GLN A 113 6.94 7.83 8.53
N ASN A 114 7.94 6.97 8.34
CA ASN A 114 8.82 6.54 9.41
C ASN A 114 9.64 7.71 9.96
N ALA A 115 10.18 8.56 9.08
CA ALA A 115 10.89 9.78 9.47
C ALA A 115 9.98 10.73 10.26
N ALA A 116 8.74 10.93 9.81
CA ALA A 116 7.76 11.75 10.53
C ALA A 116 7.46 11.19 11.93
N LEU A 117 7.26 9.87 12.06
CA LEU A 117 7.03 9.22 13.35
C LEU A 117 8.24 9.36 14.28
N ARG A 118 9.46 9.16 13.78
CA ARG A 118 10.69 9.38 14.57
C ARG A 118 10.79 10.81 15.10
N ASN A 119 10.46 11.79 14.26
CA ASN A 119 10.43 13.20 14.68
C ASN A 119 9.38 13.45 15.77
N THR A 120 8.20 12.83 15.68
CA THR A 120 7.17 12.96 16.74
C THR A 120 7.61 12.32 18.06
N ILE A 121 8.29 11.17 18.02
CA ILE A 121 8.83 10.51 19.22
C ILE A 121 9.85 11.43 19.88
N HIS A 122 10.81 11.97 19.14
CA HIS A 122 11.80 12.90 19.69
C HIS A 122 11.18 14.17 20.27
N ALA A 123 10.14 14.73 19.63
CA ALA A 123 9.42 15.87 20.18
C ALA A 123 8.73 15.54 21.51
N LEU A 124 8.08 14.37 21.61
CA LEU A 124 7.44 13.90 22.84
C LEU A 124 8.45 13.61 23.95
N GLU A 125 9.58 13.00 23.63
CA GLU A 125 10.70 12.78 24.56
C GLU A 125 11.20 14.11 25.13
N GLY A 126 11.40 15.12 24.27
CA GLY A 126 11.78 16.47 24.71
C GLY A 126 10.74 17.12 25.62
N HIS A 127 9.44 16.90 25.37
CA HIS A 127 8.37 17.38 26.25
C HIS A 127 8.37 16.68 27.61
N ILE A 128 8.54 15.36 27.63
CA ILE A 128 8.64 14.57 28.87
C ILE A 128 9.85 15.03 29.70
N GLN A 129 10.99 15.23 29.05
CA GLN A 129 12.20 15.73 29.70
C GLN A 129 11.95 17.10 30.34
N ARG A 130 11.38 18.06 29.60
CA ARG A 130 11.04 19.39 30.13
C ARG A 130 10.09 19.30 31.33
N LEU A 131 9.04 18.49 31.24
CA LEU A 131 8.09 18.31 32.34
C LEU A 131 8.77 17.69 33.58
N ASN A 132 9.69 16.75 33.39
CA ASN A 132 10.45 16.15 34.49
C ASN A 132 11.38 17.18 35.16
N GLU A 133 12.04 18.03 34.37
CA GLU A 133 12.85 19.15 34.88
C GLU A 133 11.99 20.15 35.68
N GLU A 134 10.81 20.52 35.18
CA GLU A 134 9.85 21.37 35.89
C GLU A 134 9.37 20.74 37.21
N ILE A 135 9.02 19.46 37.19
CA ILE A 135 8.63 18.71 38.41
C ILE A 135 9.79 18.69 39.41
N ALA A 136 11.02 18.46 38.96
CA ALA A 136 12.20 18.46 39.80
C ALA A 136 12.45 19.84 40.42
N ALA A 137 12.34 20.91 39.64
CA ALA A 137 12.47 22.29 40.10
C ALA A 137 11.39 22.66 41.14
N LEU A 138 10.13 22.28 40.91
CA LEU A 138 9.03 22.51 41.86
C LEU A 138 9.21 21.73 43.16
N LYS A 139 9.71 20.49 43.09
CA LYS A 139 10.00 19.69 44.29
C LYS A 139 11.19 20.24 45.06
N GLY A 140 12.26 20.67 44.38
CA GLY A 140 13.42 21.33 44.98
C GLY A 140 13.08 22.68 45.63
N GLY A 141 12.25 23.49 44.99
CA GLY A 141 11.79 24.78 45.52
C GLY A 141 10.82 24.68 46.70
N ARG A 142 10.12 23.56 46.88
CA ARG A 142 9.25 23.30 48.05
C ARG A 142 9.99 22.72 49.26
N GLY A 143 11.31 22.49 49.17
CA GLY A 143 12.15 22.05 50.29
C GLY A 143 12.49 23.13 51.33
N GLY A 144 12.14 24.40 51.11
CA GLY A 144 12.51 25.50 52.01
C GLY A 144 11.43 26.54 52.33
N GLY A 145 10.22 26.38 51.80
CA GLY A 145 9.13 27.36 51.98
C GLY A 145 7.87 26.68 52.47
N ALA A 146 7.49 26.99 53.70
CA ALA A 146 6.24 26.60 54.33
C ALA A 146 5.07 26.58 53.33
N LEU A 147 4.31 25.49 53.35
CA LEU A 147 3.02 25.36 52.67
C LEU A 147 2.10 26.51 53.08
N ARG A 148 2.15 27.64 52.36
CA ARG A 148 1.01 28.54 52.27
C ARG A 148 -0.07 27.76 51.54
N ARG A 149 -0.97 27.14 52.30
CA ARG A 149 -2.31 26.80 51.81
C ARG A 149 -2.84 28.04 51.11
N ILE A 150 -3.06 27.94 49.80
CA ILE A 150 -3.94 28.87 49.11
C ILE A 150 -5.34 28.58 49.67
N PRO A 151 -5.97 29.49 50.41
CA PRO A 151 -7.36 29.32 50.78
C PRO A 151 -8.19 29.59 49.53
N GLY A 152 -8.72 28.53 48.90
CA GLY A 152 -9.60 28.68 47.75
C GLY A 152 -9.54 27.62 46.66
N VAL A 153 -8.71 26.56 46.78
CA VAL A 153 -8.90 25.38 45.91
C VAL A 153 -10.09 24.60 46.45
N VAL A 154 -11.26 24.93 45.91
CA VAL A 154 -12.43 24.05 45.92
C VAL A 154 -11.95 22.72 45.35
N GLU A 155 -12.01 21.65 46.16
CA GLU A 155 -11.89 20.28 45.66
C GLU A 155 -12.77 20.16 44.42
N PRO A 156 -12.25 19.81 43.23
CA PRO A 156 -13.16 19.36 42.19
C PRO A 156 -13.87 18.16 42.78
N ALA A 157 -15.19 18.28 42.91
CA ALA A 157 -16.07 17.22 43.38
C ALA A 157 -15.61 15.90 42.74
N PRO A 158 -15.61 14.77 43.48
CA PRO A 158 -15.25 13.50 42.89
C PRO A 158 -16.20 13.26 41.71
N THR A 159 -15.68 13.47 40.49
CA THR A 159 -16.35 13.05 39.27
C THR A 159 -16.39 11.55 39.36
N THR A 160 -17.47 11.07 39.96
CA THR A 160 -17.88 9.70 39.89
C THR A 160 -18.05 9.42 38.41
N LEU A 161 -17.07 8.75 37.82
CA LEU A 161 -17.20 8.06 36.54
C LEU A 161 -18.18 6.88 36.73
N ARG A 162 -19.42 7.18 37.11
CA ARG A 162 -20.60 6.32 36.95
C ARG A 162 -21.35 6.87 35.75
N GLY A 163 -20.85 6.57 34.57
CA GLY A 163 -21.48 7.06 33.33
C GLY A 163 -20.80 6.69 32.02
N ILE A 164 -19.66 5.98 32.02
CA ILE A 164 -19.02 5.50 30.78
C ILE A 164 -18.74 3.99 30.89
N ALA A 165 -19.74 3.24 31.33
CA ALA A 165 -19.75 1.78 31.31
C ALA A 165 -21.11 1.27 30.82
N ALA A 166 -21.55 1.71 29.64
CA ALA A 166 -22.59 1.02 28.86
C ALA A 166 -22.64 1.58 27.42
N GLY A 167 -21.96 0.91 26.49
CA GLY A 167 -21.97 1.21 25.05
C GLY A 167 -20.55 1.48 24.56
N GLN A 168 -19.95 0.74 23.66
CA GLN A 168 -20.41 -0.31 22.76
C GLN A 168 -19.27 -1.33 22.65
N LYS A 169 -19.58 -2.63 22.73
CA LYS A 169 -18.66 -3.67 22.27
C LYS A 169 -18.61 -3.60 20.74
N PRO A 170 -17.47 -3.37 20.07
CA PRO A 170 -17.38 -3.58 18.63
C PRO A 170 -17.12 -5.07 18.39
N VAL A 171 -18.13 -5.92 18.65
CA VAL A 171 -18.09 -7.34 18.32
C VAL A 171 -19.27 -7.66 17.39
N GLY A 172 -19.36 -6.90 16.29
CA GLY A 172 -20.38 -7.07 15.25
C GLY A 172 -19.84 -7.16 13.83
N LEU A 173 -18.58 -6.74 13.58
CA LEU A 173 -17.99 -6.75 12.24
C LEU A 173 -17.11 -7.98 11.98
N VAL A 174 -16.31 -8.41 12.96
CA VAL A 174 -15.41 -9.58 12.83
C VAL A 174 -16.19 -10.88 12.68
N ARG A 175 -17.34 -11.02 13.38
CA ARG A 175 -18.26 -12.18 13.21
C ARG A 175 -19.01 -12.19 11.87
N ARG A 176 -19.09 -11.07 11.17
CA ARG A 176 -19.74 -10.97 9.84
C ARG A 176 -18.75 -11.28 8.72
N ILE A 177 -17.46 -10.98 8.91
CA ILE A 177 -16.39 -11.32 7.96
C ILE A 177 -16.05 -12.82 8.06
N LEU A 178 -15.98 -13.40 9.26
CA LEU A 178 -15.73 -14.83 9.44
C LEU A 178 -16.88 -15.73 8.90
N ARG A 179 -18.12 -15.23 8.89
CA ARG A 179 -19.26 -15.96 8.29
C ARG A 179 -19.31 -15.87 6.76
N ARG A 180 -18.64 -14.87 6.16
CA ARG A 180 -18.55 -14.68 4.70
C ARG A 180 -17.36 -15.40 4.06
N LEU A 181 -16.40 -15.84 4.88
CA LEU A 181 -15.21 -16.57 4.45
C LEU A 181 -15.34 -18.10 4.56
N GLY A 182 -16.52 -18.65 4.90
CA GLY A 182 -16.76 -20.10 4.85
C GLY A 182 -15.95 -20.94 5.85
N VAL A 183 -15.25 -20.32 6.81
CA VAL A 183 -14.46 -21.04 7.82
C VAL A 183 -15.27 -21.13 9.11
N GLY A 184 -15.88 -22.29 9.36
CA GLY A 184 -16.41 -22.63 10.67
C GLY A 184 -17.68 -23.49 10.67
N ARG A 185 -17.58 -24.75 10.22
CA ARG A 185 -18.42 -25.84 10.73
C ARG A 185 -17.67 -27.16 10.58
N SER A 186 -17.07 -27.60 11.68
CA SER A 186 -16.69 -28.99 11.90
C SER A 186 -17.15 -29.33 13.32
N ASP A 187 -18.27 -30.06 13.36
CA ASP A 187 -18.65 -31.10 14.32
C ASP A 187 -18.20 -30.96 15.78
N GLU A 188 -19.18 -30.66 16.64
CA GLU A 188 -19.26 -31.31 17.95
C GLU A 188 -20.46 -32.24 17.93
N GLY A 189 -20.16 -33.52 17.75
CA GLY A 189 -21.06 -34.62 18.03
C GLY A 189 -20.24 -35.72 18.71
N THR A 190 -20.29 -35.80 20.04
CA THR A 190 -20.63 -37.00 20.80
C THR A 190 -20.92 -36.61 22.24
#